data_AF-A0A8X6VZ66-F1
#
_entry.id   AF-A0A8X6VZ66-F1
#
_cell.length_a   1.000
_cell.length_b   1.000
_cell.length_c   1.000
_cell.angle_alpha   90.00
_cell.angle_beta   90.00
_cell.angle_gamma   90.00
#
_symmetry.space_group_name_H-M   'P 1'
#
loop_
_entity.id
_entity.type
_entity.pdbx_description
1 polymer ?
#
loop_
_entity_poly.entity_id
_entity_poly.type
_entity_poly.pdbx_seq_one_letter_code
_entity_poly.pdbx_strand_id
1 'polypeptide(L)'
;MDSAINTQNLIRSFGWEQIDHPPYSPDMAQSDFRLFRYPKEFLGGKRFDTSDEVKEEVQDWLSSQAADVYEVSRQKLVERYDKCLNKHGKYVEK
;
A
#
# COMPACT_ATOMS: atom_id res chain seq x y z
N MET A 1 -19.59 -7.24 14.98
CA MET A 1 -20.25 -7.35 13.66
C MET A 1 -20.53 -5.98 13.05
N ASP A 2 -20.85 -4.97 13.86
CA ASP A 2 -21.26 -3.64 13.37
C ASP A 2 -20.16 -2.86 12.63
N SER A 3 -18.87 -3.05 12.97
CA SER A 3 -17.76 -2.30 12.36
C SER A 3 -17.56 -2.57 10.86
N ALA A 4 -17.69 -3.82 10.42
CA ALA A 4 -17.53 -4.19 9.01
C ALA A 4 -18.68 -3.64 8.15
N ILE A 5 -19.92 -3.73 8.67
CA ILE A 5 -21.11 -3.20 8.02
C ILE A 5 -21.03 -1.66 7.92
N ASN A 6 -20.62 -0.99 8.99
CA ASN A 6 -20.42 0.46 8.99
C ASN A 6 -19.37 0.90 7.97
N THR A 7 -18.27 0.15 7.84
CA THR A 7 -17.23 0.42 6.84
C THR A 7 -17.78 0.32 5.41
N GLN A 8 -18.54 -0.74 5.11
CA GLN A 8 -19.17 -0.94 3.80
C GLN A 8 -20.20 0.16 3.47
N ASN A 9 -20.99 0.58 4.46
CA ASN A 9 -21.93 1.68 4.29
C ASN A 9 -21.22 3.00 4.00
N LEU A 10 -20.10 3.28 4.69
CA LEU A 10 -19.30 4.49 4.46
C LEU A 10 -18.69 4.51 3.06
N ILE A 11 -18.06 3.42 2.61
CA ILE A 11 -17.51 3.30 1.25
C ILE A 11 -18.58 3.64 0.20
N ARG A 12 -19.78 3.06 0.36
CA ARG A 12 -20.92 3.34 -0.52
C ARG A 12 -21.38 4.79 -0.45
N SER A 13 -21.44 5.39 0.74
CA SER A 13 -21.86 6.79 0.90
C SER A 13 -20.89 7.79 0.28
N PHE A 14 -19.59 7.47 0.22
CA PHE A 14 -18.59 8.27 -0.49
C PHE A 14 -18.62 8.05 -2.01
N GLY A 15 -19.39 7.07 -2.50
CA GLY A 15 -19.42 6.70 -3.92
C GLY A 15 -18.12 6.06 -4.40
N TRP A 16 -17.33 5.47 -3.49
CA TRP A 16 -16.05 4.84 -3.84
C TRP A 16 -16.27 3.44 -4.39
N GLU A 17 -15.58 3.12 -5.48
CA GLU A 17 -15.51 1.77 -6.02
C GLU A 17 -14.49 0.94 -5.25
N GLN A 18 -14.89 -0.25 -4.79
CA GLN A 18 -13.99 -1.20 -4.16
C GLN A 18 -13.42 -2.14 -5.22
N ILE A 19 -12.11 -2.07 -5.45
CA ILE A 19 -11.40 -2.95 -6.38
C ILE A 19 -11.27 -4.34 -5.75
N ASP A 20 -11.57 -5.39 -6.52
CA ASP A 20 -11.37 -6.77 -6.10
C ASP A 20 -9.90 -7.06 -5.81
N HIS A 21 -9.63 -7.59 -4.61
CA HIS A 21 -8.30 -7.96 -4.17
C HIS A 21 -8.24 -9.45 -3.82
N PRO A 22 -7.41 -10.26 -4.52
CA PRO A 22 -7.32 -11.68 -4.24
C PRO A 22 -6.73 -11.95 -2.84
N PRO A 23 -7.18 -13.00 -2.14
CA PRO A 23 -6.59 -13.42 -0.87
C PRO A 23 -5.08 -13.65 -1.00
N TYR A 24 -4.33 -13.35 0.06
CA TYR A 24 -2.89 -13.63 0.18
C TYR A 24 -2.02 -13.05 -0.96
N SER A 25 -2.38 -11.90 -1.54
CA SER A 25 -1.67 -11.32 -2.68
C SER A 25 -0.95 -9.99 -2.36
N PRO A 26 0.00 -9.97 -1.40
CA PRO A 26 0.76 -8.77 -1.06
C PRO A 26 1.63 -8.28 -2.22
N ASP A 27 2.00 -9.16 -3.16
CA ASP A 27 2.68 -8.81 -4.40
C ASP A 27 1.81 -8.00 -5.38
N MET A 28 0.50 -7.90 -5.12
CA MET A 28 -0.47 -7.12 -5.89
C MET A 28 -0.95 -5.87 -5.13
N ALA A 29 -0.62 -5.74 -3.84
CA ALA A 29 -0.93 -4.56 -3.05
C ALA A 29 0.19 -3.51 -3.18
N GLN A 30 -0.11 -2.35 -3.78
CA GLN A 30 0.87 -1.26 -3.95
C GLN A 30 1.55 -0.84 -2.65
N SER A 31 0.80 -0.87 -1.55
CA SER A 31 1.31 -0.62 -0.21
C SER A 31 2.44 -1.58 0.16
N ASP A 32 2.28 -2.88 -0.09
CA ASP A 32 3.20 -3.92 0.36
C ASP A 32 4.39 -4.13 -0.57
N PHE A 33 4.17 -4.22 -1.88
CA PHE A 33 5.28 -4.51 -2.81
C PHE A 33 6.16 -3.29 -3.07
N ARG A 34 5.65 -2.06 -2.85
CA ARG A 34 6.39 -0.83 -3.14
C ARG A 34 6.41 0.16 -1.99
N LEU A 35 5.27 0.68 -1.54
CA LEU A 35 5.26 1.85 -0.63
C LEU A 35 5.97 1.56 0.68
N PHE A 36 5.62 0.49 1.39
CA PHE A 36 6.14 0.16 2.72
C PHE A 36 7.58 -0.31 2.74
N ARG A 37 8.17 -0.62 1.58
CA ARG A 37 9.59 -0.96 1.51
C ARG A 37 10.47 0.22 1.96
N TYR A 38 10.21 1.41 1.41
CA TYR A 38 11.03 2.59 1.65
C TYR A 38 10.99 3.13 3.08
N PRO A 39 9.82 3.30 3.74
CA PRO A 39 9.79 3.74 5.12
C PRO A 39 10.36 2.67 6.06
N LYS A 40 10.23 1.37 5.76
CA LYS A 40 10.92 0.33 6.55
C LYS A 40 12.45 0.47 6.49
N GLU A 41 12.99 0.75 5.31
CA GLU A 41 14.43 1.01 5.15
C GLU A 41 14.83 2.32 5.87
N PHE A 42 14.04 3.37 5.76
CA PHE A 42 14.30 4.68 6.37
C PHE A 42 14.18 4.70 7.90
N LEU A 43 13.17 4.01 8.44
CA LEU A 43 12.94 3.90 9.89
C LEU A 43 13.81 2.81 10.53
N GLY A 44 14.43 1.96 9.72
CA GLY A 44 15.25 0.86 10.18
C GLY A 44 16.36 1.33 11.13
N GLY A 45 16.38 0.76 12.34
CA GLY A 45 17.39 1.06 13.35
C GLY A 45 17.16 2.34 14.16
N LYS A 46 16.16 3.16 13.81
CA LYS A 46 15.76 4.30 14.64
C LYS A 46 15.01 3.81 15.88
N ARG A 47 15.26 4.45 17.02
CA ARG A 47 14.51 4.25 18.26
C ARG A 47 13.76 5.54 18.56
N PHE A 48 12.53 5.40 18.98
CA PHE A 48 11.64 6.49 19.31
C PHE A 48 11.10 6.23 20.72
N ASP A 49 11.05 7.27 21.53
CA ASP A 49 10.59 7.18 22.93
C ASP A 49 9.07 7.33 23.02
N THR A 50 8.45 7.95 22.01
CA THR A 50 7.01 8.19 21.97
C THR A 50 6.38 7.83 20.62
N SER A 51 5.05 7.62 20.61
CA SER A 51 4.32 7.41 19.36
C SER A 51 4.29 8.65 18.47
N ASP A 52 4.41 9.84 19.06
CA ASP A 52 4.28 11.09 18.33
C ASP A 52 5.56 11.39 17.53
N GLU A 53 6.74 11.04 18.07
CA GLU A 53 8.00 11.05 17.31
C GLU A 53 7.92 10.14 16.07
N VAL A 54 7.35 8.93 16.20
CA VAL A 54 7.18 8.02 15.05
C VAL A 54 6.24 8.63 14.01
N LYS A 55 5.16 9.28 14.44
CA LYS A 55 4.20 9.90 13.52
C LYS A 55 4.83 11.07 12.76
N GLU A 56 5.56 11.94 13.46
CA GLU A 56 6.26 13.08 12.87
C GLU A 56 7.28 12.62 11.84
N GLU A 57 8.14 11.66 12.21
CA GLU A 57 9.16 11.11 11.31
C GLU A 57 8.56 10.45 10.06
N VAL A 58 7.44 9.72 10.20
CA VAL A 58 6.71 9.12 9.07
C VAL A 58 6.06 10.20 8.20
N GLN A 59 5.50 11.25 8.81
CA GLN A 59 4.85 12.34 8.09
C GLN A 59 5.87 13.16 7.29
N ASP A 60 7.02 13.46 7.87
CA ASP A 60 8.12 14.14 7.20
C ASP A 60 8.67 13.30 6.06
N TRP A 61 8.84 11.99 6.30
CA TRP A 61 9.24 11.07 5.23
C TRP A 61 8.22 11.08 4.08
N LEU A 62 6.92 10.91 4.35
CA LEU A 62 5.87 10.95 3.33
C LEU A 62 5.85 12.27 2.57
N SER A 63 6.01 13.40 3.27
CA SER A 63 5.98 14.74 2.69
C SER A 63 7.21 15.02 1.81
N SER A 64 8.34 14.37 2.09
CA SER A 64 9.56 14.47 1.28
C SER A 64 9.55 13.55 0.05
N GLN A 65 8.60 12.62 -0.06
CA GLN A 65 8.53 11.73 -1.23
C GLN A 65 8.07 12.49 -2.46
N ALA A 66 8.82 12.35 -3.55
CA ALA A 66 8.48 12.97 -4.81
C ALA A 66 7.25 12.28 -5.45
N ALA A 67 6.43 13.07 -6.16
CA ALA A 67 5.19 12.60 -6.76
C ALA A 67 5.41 11.48 -7.80
N ASP A 68 6.59 11.44 -8.41
CA ASP A 68 7.03 10.38 -9.33
C ASP A 68 7.06 9.00 -8.63
N VAL A 69 7.34 8.94 -7.32
CA VAL A 69 7.28 7.70 -6.56
C VAL A 69 5.86 7.15 -6.58
N TYR A 70 4.82 7.95 -6.45
CA TYR A 70 3.45 7.43 -6.53
C TYR A 70 3.07 7.00 -7.95
N GLU A 71 3.48 7.79 -8.95
CA GLU A 71 3.16 7.50 -10.35
C GLU A 71 3.83 6.22 -10.87
N VAL A 72 5.11 6.00 -10.53
CA VAL A 72 5.81 4.75 -10.86
C VAL A 72 5.15 3.55 -10.16
N SER A 73 4.52 3.73 -8.98
CA SER A 73 3.88 2.62 -8.24
C SER A 73 2.62 2.19 -8.98
N ARG A 74 1.87 3.17 -9.48
CA ARG A 74 0.68 2.96 -10.29
C ARG A 74 1.00 2.18 -11.57
N GLN A 75 2.06 2.56 -12.28
CA GLN A 75 2.48 1.86 -13.50
C GLN A 75 2.96 0.43 -13.22
N LYS A 76 3.77 0.24 -12.17
CA LYS A 76 4.21 -1.11 -11.75
C LYS A 76 3.08 -2.03 -11.32
N LEU A 77 1.97 -1.49 -10.82
CA LEU A 77 0.78 -2.29 -10.51
C LEU A 77 0.20 -2.91 -11.78
N VAL A 78 0.11 -2.15 -12.88
CA VAL A 78 -0.40 -2.64 -14.17
C VAL A 78 0.47 -3.77 -14.69
N GLU A 79 1.79 -3.60 -14.66
CA GLU A 79 2.75 -4.65 -15.07
C GLU A 79 2.64 -5.91 -14.22
N ARG A 80 2.38 -5.77 -12.91
CA ARG A 80 2.21 -6.91 -12.00
C ARG A 80 0.93 -7.67 -12.26
N TYR A 81 -0.17 -6.99 -12.56
CA TYR A 81 -1.41 -7.64 -13.00
C TYR A 81 -1.20 -8.47 -14.26
N ASP A 82 -0.54 -7.90 -15.27
CA ASP A 82 -0.23 -8.63 -16.51
C ASP A 82 0.65 -9.87 -16.25
N LYS A 83 1.71 -9.73 -15.44
CA LYS A 83 2.56 -10.86 -15.06
C LYS A 83 1.81 -11.94 -14.31
N CYS A 84 0.92 -11.58 -13.39
CA CYS A 84 0.12 -12.54 -12.62
C CYS A 84 -0.84 -13.31 -13.54
N LEU A 85 -1.51 -12.61 -14.47
CA LEU A 85 -2.37 -13.23 -15.48
C LEU A 85 -1.59 -14.22 -16.36
N ASN A 86 -0.44 -13.79 -16.88
CA ASN A 86 0.44 -14.62 -17.71
C ASN A 86 1.06 -15.81 -16.96
N LYS A 87 1.12 -15.74 -15.62
CA LYS A 87 1.57 -16.83 -14.75
C LYS A 87 0.41 -17.67 -14.18
N HIS A 88 -0.81 -17.49 -14.67
CA HIS A 88 -2.01 -18.20 -14.20
C HIS A 88 -2.25 -18.04 -12.69
N GLY A 89 -2.09 -16.83 -12.16
CA GLY A 89 -2.35 -16.52 -10.76
C GLY A 89 -1.23 -16.88 -9.79
N LYS A 90 -0.06 -17.32 -10.28
CA LYS A 90 1.12 -17.53 -9.41
C LYS A 90 1.78 -16.20 -9.02
N TYR A 91 2.44 -16.21 -7.88
CA TYR A 91 3.16 -15.05 -7.34
C TYR A 91 4.12 -14.39 -8.35
N VAL A 92 4.14 -13.05 -8.29
CA VAL A 92 5.01 -12.20 -9.10
C VAL A 92 6.20 -11.75 -8.26
N GLU A 93 7.38 -12.25 -8.62
CA GLU A 93 8.66 -11.86 -8.00
C GLU A 93 8.95 -10.35 -8.16
N LYS A 94 9.85 -9.85 -7.31
CA LYS A 94 10.25 -8.44 -7.27
C LYS A 94 11.14 -8.05 -8.44
#